data_AF-A0A3L8RCF8-F1
#
_entry.id   AF-A0A3L8RCF8-F1
#
_cell.length_a   1.000
_cell.length_b   1.000
_cell.length_c   1.000
_cell.angle_alpha   90.00
_cell.angle_beta   90.00
_cell.angle_gamma   90.00
#
_symmetry.space_group_name_H-M   'P 1'
#
loop_
_entity.id
_entity.type
_entity.pdbx_description
1 polymer ?
#
loop_
_entity_poly.entity_id
_entity_poly.type
_entity_poly.pdbx_seq_one_letter_code
_entity_poly.pdbx_strand_id
1 'polypeptide(L)'
;MPLGSPVTLGEREGMGSPYAGEGWRSHFGDQEISQFRGAELIAEKWGISRQAMERYALASHQRALAAQAGGVFADEIAPAFGLEADEGPRADTSLEKMAGLKPLTEGGRLTAAVSSQISDGAAALLVASEEAVRRLGLAPLARVHTMTWWRSTRHSHRWSRPGWRRPAPTRNAPMPSVAPSPWAIRWVPPAPG
;
A
#
# COMPACT_ATOMS: atom_id res chain seq x y z
N MET A 1 13.37 0.76 -10.11
CA MET A 1 13.91 -0.55 -9.67
C MET A 1 12.83 -1.58 -9.88
N PRO A 2 13.05 -2.64 -10.67
CA PRO A 2 12.07 -3.70 -10.86
C PRO A 2 11.68 -4.34 -9.52
N LEU A 3 10.42 -4.75 -9.37
CA LEU A 3 9.97 -5.47 -8.18
C LEU A 3 10.79 -6.76 -8.02
N GLY A 4 11.24 -7.03 -6.80
CA GLY A 4 12.06 -8.20 -6.50
C GLY A 4 13.54 -8.10 -6.92
N SER A 5 13.96 -7.02 -7.59
CA SER A 5 15.36 -6.87 -8.06
C SER A 5 16.41 -6.99 -6.94
N PRO A 6 16.19 -6.50 -5.70
CA PRO A 6 17.16 -6.69 -4.62
C PRO A 6 17.30 -8.16 -4.19
N VAL A 7 16.23 -8.94 -4.30
CA VAL A 7 16.23 -10.38 -3.96
C VAL A 7 16.97 -11.15 -5.03
N THR A 8 16.57 -10.96 -6.30
CA THR A 8 17.16 -11.70 -7.43
C THR A 8 18.64 -11.38 -7.62
N LEU A 9 19.05 -10.13 -7.35
CA LEU A 9 20.46 -9.75 -7.43
C LEU A 9 21.26 -10.40 -6.30
N GLY A 10 20.75 -10.35 -5.06
CA GLY A 10 21.42 -11.01 -3.92
C GLY A 10 21.60 -12.51 -4.13
N GLU A 11 20.59 -13.19 -4.68
CA GLU A 11 20.68 -14.61 -5.01
C GLU A 11 21.73 -14.89 -6.11
N ARG A 12 21.77 -14.08 -7.18
CA ARG A 12 22.76 -14.20 -8.26
C ARG A 12 24.19 -13.98 -7.77
N GLU A 13 24.38 -13.05 -6.84
CA GLU A 13 25.68 -12.74 -6.23
C GLU A 13 26.05 -13.72 -5.10
N GLY A 14 25.31 -14.82 -4.93
CA GLY A 14 25.60 -15.86 -3.93
C GLY A 14 25.32 -15.45 -2.48
N MET A 15 24.59 -14.35 -2.26
CA MET A 15 24.21 -13.88 -0.91
C MET A 15 23.03 -14.68 -0.32
N GLY A 16 22.45 -15.59 -1.10
CA GLY A 16 21.32 -16.43 -0.71
C GLY A 16 19.98 -15.72 -0.73
N SER A 17 18.91 -16.47 -0.45
CA SER A 17 17.55 -15.93 -0.40
C SER A 17 17.26 -15.29 0.96
N PRO A 18 16.61 -14.12 1.03
CA PRO A 18 16.19 -13.51 2.30
C PRO A 18 15.18 -14.37 3.07
N TYR A 19 14.60 -15.37 2.42
CA TYR A 19 13.60 -16.28 2.97
C TYR A 19 14.17 -17.65 3.36
N ALA A 20 15.47 -17.89 3.15
CA ALA A 20 16.11 -19.18 3.43
C ALA A 20 16.85 -19.22 4.79
N GLY A 21 16.99 -18.09 5.47
CA GLY A 21 17.70 -17.99 6.74
C GLY A 21 17.03 -18.76 7.89
N GLU A 22 17.82 -19.22 8.86
CA GLU A 22 17.32 -19.89 10.07
C GLU A 22 16.33 -19.02 10.87
N GLY A 23 16.61 -17.71 10.92
CA GLY A 23 15.71 -16.72 11.49
C GLY A 23 14.35 -16.66 10.78
N TRP A 24 14.31 -16.81 9.46
CA TRP A 24 13.05 -16.87 8.71
C TRP A 24 12.29 -18.16 9.02
N ARG A 25 12.95 -19.32 8.84
CA ARG A 25 12.35 -20.64 9.04
C ARG A 25 11.81 -20.84 10.46
N SER A 26 12.49 -20.32 11.48
CA SER A 26 11.99 -20.38 12.86
C SER A 26 10.69 -19.60 13.09
N HIS A 27 10.46 -18.50 12.36
CA HIS A 27 9.27 -17.65 12.54
C HIS A 27 8.13 -18.00 11.60
N PHE A 28 8.45 -18.36 10.36
CA PHE A 28 7.48 -18.51 9.27
C PHE A 28 7.48 -19.91 8.65
N GLY A 29 8.45 -20.77 8.99
CA GLY A 29 8.60 -22.09 8.39
C GLY A 29 8.84 -22.04 6.89
N ASP A 30 8.34 -23.05 6.20
CA ASP A 30 8.45 -23.21 4.74
C ASP A 30 7.16 -22.77 4.01
N GLN A 31 6.40 -21.86 4.62
CA GLN A 31 5.15 -21.36 4.04
C GLN A 31 5.39 -20.63 2.73
N GLU A 32 4.42 -20.74 1.82
CA GLU A 32 4.43 -19.94 0.59
C GLU A 32 4.43 -18.44 0.91
N ILE A 33 5.36 -17.72 0.29
CA ILE A 33 5.51 -16.28 0.44
C ILE A 33 4.86 -15.60 -0.76
N SER A 34 3.57 -15.33 -0.63
CA SER A 34 2.81 -14.61 -1.66
C SER A 34 1.93 -13.53 -1.03
N GLN A 35 1.69 -12.46 -1.79
CA GLN A 35 0.75 -11.40 -1.37
C GLN A 35 -0.67 -11.97 -1.22
N PHE A 36 -1.04 -12.95 -2.06
CA PHE A 36 -2.33 -13.63 -1.98
C PHE A 36 -2.47 -14.43 -0.69
N ARG A 37 -1.44 -15.20 -0.30
CA ARG A 37 -1.45 -15.93 0.98
C ARG A 37 -1.54 -14.97 2.16
N GLY A 38 -0.79 -13.86 2.13
CA GLY A 38 -0.87 -12.81 3.14
C GLY A 38 -2.29 -12.23 3.27
N ALA A 39 -2.95 -11.96 2.15
CA ALA A 39 -4.30 -11.44 2.13
C ALA A 39 -5.35 -12.48 2.61
N GLU A 40 -5.19 -13.76 2.28
CA GLU A 40 -6.01 -14.85 2.83
C GLU A 40 -5.88 -14.94 4.36
N LEU A 41 -4.66 -14.88 4.89
CA LEU A 41 -4.42 -14.91 6.34
C LEU A 41 -5.04 -13.70 7.05
N ILE A 42 -5.03 -12.52 6.41
CA ILE A 42 -5.72 -11.34 6.94
C ILE A 42 -7.24 -11.57 6.94
N ALA A 43 -7.80 -12.03 5.82
CA ALA A 43 -9.23 -12.28 5.71
C ALA A 43 -9.70 -13.33 6.73
N GLU A 44 -8.94 -14.41 6.91
CA GLU A 44 -9.20 -15.44 7.91
C GLU A 44 -9.12 -14.89 9.33
N LYS A 45 -8.01 -14.22 9.68
CA LYS A 45 -7.78 -13.68 11.03
C LYS A 45 -8.88 -12.72 11.49
N TRP A 46 -9.42 -11.93 10.56
CA TRP A 46 -10.44 -10.92 10.86
C TRP A 46 -11.86 -11.34 10.46
N GLY A 47 -12.06 -12.59 10.01
CA GLY A 47 -13.37 -13.10 9.63
C GLY A 47 -14.02 -12.34 8.45
N ILE A 48 -13.21 -11.80 7.53
CA ILE A 48 -13.70 -11.04 6.38
C ILE A 48 -14.27 -12.03 5.35
N SER A 49 -15.59 -11.99 5.17
CA SER A 49 -16.27 -12.87 4.22
C SER A 49 -15.96 -12.50 2.77
N ARG A 50 -15.97 -13.50 1.88
CA ARG A 50 -15.84 -13.32 0.43
C ARG A 50 -16.83 -12.29 -0.10
N GLN A 51 -18.10 -12.41 0.28
CA GLN A 51 -19.15 -11.50 -0.15
C GLN A 51 -18.91 -10.05 0.30
N ALA A 52 -18.32 -9.82 1.47
CA ALA A 52 -17.96 -8.48 1.92
C ALA A 52 -16.85 -7.87 1.06
N MET A 53 -15.83 -8.67 0.70
CA MET A 53 -14.76 -8.24 -0.20
C MET A 53 -15.29 -7.95 -1.61
N GLU A 54 -16.16 -8.80 -2.14
CA GLU A 54 -16.78 -8.61 -3.47
C GLU A 54 -17.66 -7.35 -3.50
N ARG A 55 -18.44 -7.07 -2.45
CA ARG A 55 -19.19 -5.80 -2.33
C ARG A 55 -18.26 -4.59 -2.32
N TYR A 56 -17.14 -4.67 -1.60
CA TYR A 56 -16.15 -3.59 -1.59
C TYR A 56 -15.52 -3.38 -2.97
N ALA A 57 -15.16 -4.46 -3.66
CA ALA A 57 -14.59 -4.41 -5.01
C ALA A 57 -15.58 -3.81 -6.02
N LEU A 58 -16.85 -4.23 -5.99
CA LEU A 58 -17.89 -3.67 -6.85
C LEU A 58 -18.06 -2.17 -6.60
N ALA A 59 -18.16 -1.76 -5.33
CA ALA A 59 -18.25 -0.35 -4.98
C ALA A 59 -17.01 0.44 -5.43
N SER A 60 -15.82 -0.18 -5.44
CA SER A 60 -14.60 0.42 -5.96
C SER A 60 -14.69 0.68 -7.46
N HIS A 61 -15.15 -0.29 -8.24
CA HIS A 61 -15.40 -0.11 -9.68
C HIS A 61 -16.41 1.00 -9.96
N GLN A 62 -17.53 1.01 -9.23
CA GLN A 62 -18.58 2.02 -9.39
C GLN A 62 -18.07 3.43 -9.08
N ARG A 63 -17.29 3.61 -8.01
CA ARG A 63 -16.70 4.91 -7.67
C ARG A 63 -15.70 5.37 -8.73
N ALA A 64 -14.84 4.47 -9.22
CA ALA A 64 -13.86 4.81 -10.24
C ALA A 64 -14.54 5.24 -11.56
N LEU A 65 -15.56 4.50 -12.00
CA LEU A 65 -16.33 4.84 -13.20
C LEU A 65 -17.10 6.16 -13.05
N ALA A 66 -17.67 6.42 -11.88
CA ALA A 66 -18.32 7.70 -11.59
C ALA A 66 -17.32 8.86 -11.59
N ALA A 67 -16.11 8.66 -11.06
CA ALA A 67 -15.03 9.64 -11.09
C ALA A 67 -14.55 9.93 -12.52
N GLN A 68 -14.38 8.89 -13.34
CA GLN A 68 -14.06 9.02 -14.76
C GLN A 68 -15.15 9.79 -15.52
N ALA A 69 -16.42 9.40 -15.36
CA ALA A 69 -17.54 10.08 -16.01
C ALA A 69 -17.71 11.54 -15.54
N GLY A 70 -17.34 11.82 -14.29
CA GLY A 70 -17.35 13.17 -13.72
C GLY A 70 -16.11 14.01 -14.05
N GLY A 71 -15.14 13.48 -14.81
CA GLY A 71 -13.91 14.19 -15.17
C GLY A 71 -12.93 14.43 -14.02
N VAL A 72 -13.08 13.71 -12.90
CA VAL A 72 -12.26 13.91 -11.69
C VAL A 72 -10.77 13.68 -11.96
N PHE A 73 -10.44 12.77 -12.87
CA PHE A 73 -9.06 12.43 -13.21
C PHE A 73 -8.47 13.26 -14.36
N ALA A 74 -9.24 14.18 -14.95
CA ALA A 74 -8.81 14.93 -16.14
C ALA A 74 -7.57 15.79 -15.89
N ASP A 75 -7.41 16.31 -14.67
CA ASP A 75 -6.27 17.16 -14.30
C ASP A 75 -5.01 16.36 -13.92
N GLU A 76 -5.12 15.07 -13.62
CA GLU A 76 -4.01 14.23 -13.16
C GLU A 76 -3.52 13.20 -14.19
N ILE A 77 -4.34 12.85 -15.18
CA ILE A 77 -3.95 11.95 -16.28
C ILE A 77 -3.38 12.76 -17.44
N ALA A 78 -2.11 12.54 -17.75
CA ALA A 78 -1.50 13.04 -18.98
C ALA A 78 -1.69 12.02 -20.11
N PRO A 79 -2.33 12.38 -21.24
CA PRO A 79 -2.47 11.50 -22.41
C PRO A 79 -1.12 10.95 -22.88
N ALA A 80 -1.02 9.63 -23.02
CA ALA A 80 0.20 8.96 -23.47
C ALA A 80 -0.12 7.72 -24.30
N PHE A 81 0.61 7.51 -25.40
CA PHE A 81 0.45 6.33 -26.28
C PHE A 81 -0.99 6.10 -26.78
N GLY A 82 -1.81 7.14 -26.89
CA GLY A 82 -3.23 7.04 -27.27
C GLY A 82 -4.16 6.63 -26.13
N LEU A 83 -3.67 6.58 -24.89
CA LEU A 83 -4.44 6.31 -23.68
C LEU A 83 -4.69 7.62 -22.93
N GLU A 84 -5.95 7.85 -22.57
CA GLU A 84 -6.43 9.07 -21.89
C GLU A 84 -7.26 8.78 -20.62
N ALA A 85 -7.48 7.50 -20.31
CA ALA A 85 -8.28 7.07 -19.16
C ALA A 85 -7.80 5.70 -18.64
N ASP A 86 -8.01 5.44 -17.35
CA ASP A 86 -7.71 4.12 -16.77
C ASP A 86 -8.61 3.02 -17.36
N GLU A 87 -8.00 1.92 -17.79
CA GLU A 87 -8.67 0.78 -18.42
C GLU A 87 -9.19 -0.26 -17.40
N GLY A 88 -8.72 -0.16 -16.16
CA GLY A 88 -8.98 -1.15 -15.11
C GLY A 88 -10.45 -1.23 -14.64
N PRO A 89 -11.15 -0.11 -14.42
CA PRO A 89 -12.54 -0.12 -13.97
C PRO A 89 -13.50 -0.79 -14.97
N ARG A 90 -14.24 -1.82 -14.52
CA ARG A 90 -15.15 -2.61 -15.36
C ARG A 90 -16.61 -2.20 -15.13
N ALA A 91 -17.24 -1.58 -16.14
CA ALA A 91 -18.63 -1.14 -16.07
C ALA A 91 -19.65 -2.28 -16.05
N ASP A 92 -19.27 -3.44 -16.59
CA ASP A 92 -20.16 -4.59 -16.72
C ASP A 92 -20.07 -5.56 -15.52
N THR A 93 -19.29 -5.26 -14.49
CA THR A 93 -19.08 -6.15 -13.34
C THR A 93 -20.31 -6.19 -12.42
N SER A 94 -20.58 -7.35 -11.80
CA SER A 94 -21.70 -7.54 -10.86
C SER A 94 -21.31 -8.52 -9.76
N LEU A 95 -22.07 -8.56 -8.66
CA LEU A 95 -21.84 -9.53 -7.59
C LEU A 95 -21.99 -10.97 -8.10
N GLU A 96 -22.93 -11.21 -9.00
CA GLU A 96 -23.17 -12.53 -9.61
C GLU A 96 -21.95 -12.97 -10.44
N LYS A 97 -21.40 -12.06 -11.26
CA LYS A 97 -20.18 -12.31 -12.03
C LYS A 97 -18.98 -12.59 -11.12
N MET A 98 -18.83 -11.82 -10.03
CA MET A 98 -17.75 -12.01 -9.06
C MET A 98 -17.86 -13.34 -8.30
N ALA A 99 -19.08 -13.72 -7.89
CA ALA A 99 -19.36 -14.99 -7.21
C ALA A 99 -19.03 -16.21 -8.09
N GLY A 100 -19.18 -16.07 -9.41
CA GLY A 100 -18.81 -17.11 -10.38
C GLY A 100 -17.30 -17.32 -10.55
N LEU A 101 -16.45 -16.42 -10.05
CA LEU A 101 -15.01 -16.56 -10.17
C LEU A 101 -14.45 -17.64 -9.25
N LYS A 102 -13.45 -18.36 -9.77
CA LYS A 102 -12.69 -19.35 -9.01
C LYS A 102 -11.79 -18.66 -7.98
N PRO A 103 -11.69 -19.19 -6.75
CA PRO A 103 -10.66 -18.77 -5.80
C PRO A 103 -9.24 -18.96 -6.36
N LEU A 104 -8.31 -18.11 -5.91
CA LEU A 104 -6.90 -18.16 -6.31
C LEU A 104 -6.18 -19.40 -5.73
N THR A 105 -6.65 -19.90 -4.60
CA THR A 105 -6.16 -21.12 -3.95
C THR A 105 -7.32 -22.04 -3.61
N GLU A 106 -7.09 -23.35 -3.57
CA GLU A 106 -8.11 -24.30 -3.12
C GLU A 106 -8.59 -23.97 -1.70
N GLY A 107 -9.91 -23.96 -1.48
CA GLY A 107 -10.52 -23.56 -0.21
C GLY A 107 -10.37 -22.06 0.15
N GLY A 108 -9.76 -21.26 -0.72
CA GLY A 108 -9.54 -19.82 -0.52
C GLY A 108 -10.80 -18.98 -0.70
N ARG A 109 -10.73 -17.73 -0.25
CA ARG A 109 -11.80 -16.73 -0.38
C ARG A 109 -11.49 -15.68 -1.44
N LEU A 110 -10.22 -15.48 -1.77
CA LEU A 110 -9.77 -14.46 -2.70
C LEU A 110 -9.95 -14.93 -4.15
N THR A 111 -10.40 -14.01 -4.98
CA THR A 111 -10.56 -14.19 -6.43
C THR A 111 -9.89 -13.03 -7.16
N ALA A 112 -9.82 -13.12 -8.49
CA ALA A 112 -9.36 -12.01 -9.33
C ALA A 112 -10.23 -10.75 -9.20
N ALA A 113 -11.49 -10.85 -8.75
CA ALA A 113 -12.36 -9.68 -8.58
C ALA A 113 -12.01 -8.84 -7.35
N VAL A 114 -11.46 -9.44 -6.30
CA VAL A 114 -11.11 -8.76 -5.05
C VAL A 114 -9.62 -8.43 -4.94
N SER A 115 -8.90 -8.58 -6.06
CA SER A 115 -7.48 -8.31 -6.19
C SER A 115 -7.27 -7.17 -7.18
N SER A 116 -6.24 -6.35 -6.97
CA SER A 116 -5.84 -5.33 -7.96
C SER A 116 -5.34 -6.01 -9.23
N GLN A 117 -5.59 -5.38 -10.38
CA GLN A 117 -5.03 -5.82 -11.65
C GLN A 117 -3.53 -5.55 -11.70
N ILE A 118 -2.80 -6.41 -12.39
CA ILE A 118 -1.46 -6.05 -12.88
C ILE A 118 -1.67 -4.91 -13.88
N SER A 119 -1.03 -3.78 -13.62
CA SER A 119 -1.23 -2.54 -14.37
C SER A 119 0.12 -1.90 -14.67
N ASP A 120 0.22 -1.28 -15.82
CA ASP A 120 1.39 -0.50 -16.23
C ASP A 120 1.05 1.00 -16.18
N GLY A 121 1.95 1.81 -15.60
CA GLY A 121 1.73 3.24 -15.46
C GLY A 121 2.93 3.96 -14.86
N ALA A 122 2.97 5.29 -15.03
CA ALA A 122 3.98 6.16 -14.46
C ALA A 122 3.33 7.40 -13.84
N ALA A 123 3.88 7.87 -12.72
CA ALA A 123 3.48 9.10 -12.06
C ALA A 123 4.72 9.90 -11.66
N ALA A 124 4.63 11.22 -11.72
CA ALA A 124 5.70 12.14 -11.34
C ALA A 124 5.15 13.25 -10.45
N LEU A 125 5.88 13.60 -9.39
CA LEU A 125 5.59 14.76 -8.53
C LEU A 125 6.81 15.67 -8.47
N LEU A 126 6.59 16.98 -8.66
CA LEU A 126 7.59 17.99 -8.34
C LEU A 126 7.52 18.33 -6.86
N VAL A 127 8.57 18.00 -6.12
CA VAL A 127 8.73 18.36 -4.70
C VAL A 127 9.76 19.47 -4.60
N ALA A 128 9.37 20.58 -3.97
CA ALA A 128 10.21 21.75 -3.79
C ALA A 128 10.20 22.23 -2.33
N SER A 129 11.30 22.84 -1.89
CA SER A 129 11.35 23.54 -0.61
C SER A 129 10.51 24.82 -0.66
N GLU A 130 10.09 25.33 0.50
CA GLU A 130 9.35 26.60 0.61
C GLU A 130 10.14 27.77 0.01
N GLU A 131 11.47 27.78 0.16
CA GLU A 131 12.34 28.78 -0.47
C GLU A 131 12.29 28.70 -2.00
N ALA A 132 12.40 27.49 -2.57
CA ALA A 132 12.35 27.30 -4.02
C ALA A 132 10.98 27.72 -4.59
N VAL A 133 9.89 27.42 -3.89
CA VAL A 133 8.54 27.86 -4.24
C VAL A 133 8.46 29.39 -4.33
N ARG A 134 8.95 30.11 -3.31
CA ARG A 134 8.98 31.59 -3.33
C ARG A 134 9.86 32.15 -4.43
N ARG A 135 11.10 31.66 -4.55
CA ARG A 135 12.09 32.15 -5.52
C ARG A 135 11.61 31.97 -6.96
N LEU A 136 10.95 30.85 -7.26
CA LEU A 136 10.51 30.49 -8.61
C LEU A 136 9.04 30.87 -8.88
N GLY A 137 8.33 31.47 -7.90
CA GLY A 137 6.94 31.85 -8.05
C GLY A 137 5.98 30.66 -8.30
N LEU A 138 6.28 29.49 -7.73
CA LEU A 138 5.46 28.29 -7.94
C LEU A 138 4.16 28.36 -7.12
N ALA A 139 3.08 27.76 -7.64
CA ALA A 139 1.82 27.57 -6.93
C ALA A 139 1.72 26.10 -6.44
N PRO A 140 2.03 25.81 -5.16
CA PRO A 140 2.03 24.43 -4.66
C PRO A 140 0.59 23.90 -4.49
N LEU A 141 0.36 22.64 -4.88
CA LEU A 141 -0.94 21.97 -4.69
C LEU A 141 -1.19 21.56 -3.23
N ALA A 142 -0.12 21.18 -2.52
CA ALA A 142 -0.18 20.72 -1.14
C ALA A 142 1.17 20.87 -0.44
N ARG A 143 1.17 20.73 0.89
CA ARG A 143 2.38 20.68 1.73
C ARG A 143 2.49 19.32 2.42
N VAL A 144 3.62 18.65 2.26
CA VAL A 144 3.94 17.46 3.06
C VAL A 144 4.25 17.90 4.49
N HIS A 145 3.31 17.68 5.40
CA HIS A 145 3.46 18.08 6.80
C HIS A 145 4.19 17.03 7.64
N THR A 146 3.83 15.77 7.46
CA THR A 146 4.34 14.66 8.27
C THR A 146 4.35 13.43 7.41
N MET A 147 5.48 12.74 7.40
CA MET A 147 5.61 11.42 6.79
C MET A 147 6.13 10.48 7.87
N THR A 148 5.42 9.39 8.09
CA THR A 148 5.83 8.36 9.05
C THR A 148 5.96 7.04 8.32
N TRP A 149 7.08 6.37 8.56
CA TRP A 149 7.30 5.01 8.11
C TRP A 149 7.63 4.15 9.32
N TRP A 150 6.89 3.07 9.49
CA TRP A 150 7.08 2.13 10.60
C TRP A 150 7.45 0.77 10.05
N ARG A 151 8.53 0.20 10.62
CA ARG A 151 8.87 -1.20 10.45
C ARG A 151 8.78 -1.88 11.81
N SER A 152 7.96 -2.92 11.90
CA SER A 152 7.98 -3.82 13.06
C SER A 152 9.26 -4.66 13.02
N THR A 153 10.38 -4.13 13.50
CA THR A 153 11.57 -4.92 13.78
C THR A 153 11.49 -5.47 15.20
N ARG A 154 10.88 -6.64 15.37
CA ARG A 154 11.30 -7.56 16.43
C ARG A 154 12.50 -8.37 15.95
N HIS A 155 13.62 -7.70 15.70
CA HIS A 155 14.89 -8.38 15.49
C HIS A 155 15.87 -7.86 16.54
N SER A 156 16.04 -8.64 17.60
CA SER A 156 17.15 -8.53 18.53
C SER A 156 18.42 -9.03 17.85
N HIS A 157 18.91 -8.32 16.84
CA HIS A 157 20.31 -8.44 16.44
C HIS A 157 21.08 -7.32 17.10
N ARG A 158 21.80 -7.74 18.14
CA ARG A 158 22.72 -6.96 18.95
C ARG A 158 23.87 -6.50 18.06
N TRP A 159 23.70 -5.34 17.41
CA TRP A 159 24.86 -4.55 16.96
C TRP A 159 25.41 -3.83 18.18
N SER A 160 26.24 -4.50 18.97
CA SER A 160 26.98 -3.84 20.06
C SER A 160 28.24 -3.20 19.48
N ARG A 161 28.21 -1.87 19.29
CA ARG A 161 29.46 -1.09 19.32
C ARG A 161 29.99 -1.15 20.77
N PRO A 162 31.27 -1.47 21.00
CA PRO A 162 31.85 -1.41 22.35
C PRO A 162 31.63 -0.01 22.94
N GLY A 163 31.02 0.07 24.13
CA GLY A 163 30.86 1.32 24.89
C GLY A 163 29.46 1.93 24.96
N TRP A 164 28.46 1.43 24.21
CA TRP A 164 27.10 1.98 24.27
C TRP A 164 26.12 1.03 24.98
N ARG A 165 25.69 1.38 26.20
CA ARG A 165 24.61 0.68 26.92
C ARG A 165 23.34 1.54 26.88
N ARG A 166 22.22 1.00 26.37
CA ARG A 166 20.90 1.60 26.56
C ARG A 166 20.36 1.26 27.95
N PRO A 167 19.62 2.16 28.62
CA PRO A 167 18.84 1.81 29.80
C PRO A 167 17.73 0.82 29.44
N ALA A 168 17.44 -0.11 30.34
CA ALA A 168 16.48 -1.19 30.11
C ALA A 168 15.05 -0.64 29.94
N PRO A 169 14.24 -1.19 29.02
CA PRO A 169 12.84 -0.79 28.91
C PRO A 169 12.04 -1.33 30.09
N THR A 170 11.24 -0.47 30.72
CA THR A 170 10.29 -0.85 31.76
C THR A 170 9.14 -1.64 31.13
N ARG A 171 8.87 -2.83 31.68
CA ARG A 171 8.05 -3.87 31.03
C ARG A 171 6.53 -3.64 31.12
N ASN A 172 6.08 -2.62 31.86
CA ASN A 172 4.65 -2.38 32.15
C ASN A 172 4.33 -0.86 32.23
N ALA A 173 4.30 -0.15 31.10
CA ALA A 173 3.65 1.16 31.06
C ALA A 173 2.24 0.99 30.47
N PRO A 174 1.16 1.43 31.16
CA PRO A 174 -0.20 1.34 30.61
C PRO A 174 -0.36 2.23 29.37
N MET A 175 -1.18 1.79 28.42
CA MET A 175 -1.52 2.54 27.20
C MET A 175 -2.20 3.86 27.59
N PRO A 176 -1.71 5.03 27.14
CA PRO A 176 -2.41 6.28 27.39
C PRO A 176 -3.74 6.29 26.62
N SER A 177 -4.82 6.75 27.28
CA SER A 177 -6.13 6.91 26.68
C SER A 177 -6.08 7.89 25.49
N VAL A 178 -6.64 7.48 24.36
CA VAL A 178 -6.69 8.30 23.14
C VAL A 178 -7.73 9.41 23.34
N ALA A 179 -7.27 10.64 23.58
CA ALA A 179 -8.10 11.83 23.42
C ALA A 179 -8.35 12.10 21.92
N PRO A 180 -9.51 12.63 21.52
CA PRO A 180 -9.77 12.95 20.13
C PRO A 180 -8.75 13.98 19.61
N SER A 181 -8.12 13.61 18.50
CA SER A 181 -7.04 14.32 17.84
C SER A 181 -7.53 15.67 17.26
N PRO A 182 -6.88 16.81 17.57
CA PRO A 182 -7.14 18.09 16.90
C PRO A 182 -6.64 18.13 15.44
N TRP A 183 -6.09 17.02 14.93
CA TRP A 183 -5.36 16.93 13.66
C TRP A 183 -6.22 16.44 12.49
N ALA A 184 -7.50 16.80 12.46
CA ALA A 184 -8.31 16.59 11.25
C ALA A 184 -7.74 17.43 10.11
N ILE A 185 -7.44 16.79 8.97
CA ILE A 185 -7.01 17.46 7.74
C ILE A 185 -8.12 18.45 7.35
N ARG A 186 -7.81 19.75 7.36
CA ARG A 186 -8.70 20.79 6.82
C ARG A 186 -8.22 21.18 5.43
N TRP A 187 -9.09 21.00 4.45
CA TRP A 187 -8.93 21.57 3.13
C TRP A 187 -9.05 23.10 3.24
N VAL A 188 -8.09 23.81 2.66
CA VAL A 188 -8.09 25.28 2.61
C VAL A 188 -8.33 25.69 1.16
N PRO A 189 -9.47 26.31 0.82
CA PRO A 189 -9.72 26.80 -0.53
C PRO A 189 -8.70 27.86 -0.94
N PRO A 190 -8.39 27.99 -2.24
CA PRO A 190 -7.55 29.07 -2.74
C PRO A 190 -8.21 30.43 -2.51
N ALA A 191 -7.40 31.45 -2.23
CA ALA A 191 -7.87 32.82 -2.03
C ALA A 191 -8.44 33.40 -3.34
N PRO A 192 -9.54 34.17 -3.29
CA PRO A 192 -10.04 34.88 -4.46
C PRO A 192 -9.02 35.96 -4.90
N GLY A 193 -8.81 36.05 -6.20
CA GLY A 193 -7.93 37.04 -6.84
C GLY A 193 -8.53 38.44 -6.88
#